data_AF-A0A848L9T5-F1
#
_entry.id   AF-A0A848L9T5-F1
#
_cell.length_a   1.000
_cell.length_b   1.000
_cell.length_c   1.000
_cell.angle_alpha   90.00
_cell.angle_beta   90.00
_cell.angle_gamma   90.00
#
_symmetry.space_group_name_H-M   'P 1'
#
loop_
_entity.id
_entity.type
_entity.pdbx_description
1 polymer ?
#
loop_
_entity_poly.entity_id
_entity_poly.type
_entity_poly.pdbx_seq_one_letter_code
_entity_poly.pdbx_strand_id
1 'polypeptide(L)'
;MTPALLLSLVLSQAPAESIHYTAPASEEEGAKPAADGYDFTVWEPTGKQAKHFIGVDEANLRETPTADGPVVTTLPLGANVRVLERGQERQKVGEYVNHWYRVEYFDTKGTPDTNDDAPVRGWVFGNTLTPFRFEADFDGDGELEVATVVMSADFKIRVRVLEPNVKPPRRVSSVDLTPSGQGYLSVKGGPATVRLVAAKTAGLPLVQVDSAPEACGDFSTGYVSYTVPGNKKGVLGKAKVALELAGLSDAPNYSEYKVSFQPKQKGLTVVRTNTEEDESEKTTKTTERTRYKLVDGVFSEVKPAGSAVAETQP
;
A
#
# COMPACT_ATOMS: atom_id res chain seq x y z
N MET A 1 35.07 -27.78 33.95
CA MET A 1 35.02 -26.44 33.33
C MET A 1 35.12 -26.63 31.83
N THR A 2 34.03 -26.39 31.12
CA THR A 2 33.95 -26.39 29.65
C THR A 2 32.94 -25.30 29.31
N PRO A 3 33.32 -24.27 28.52
CA PRO A 3 32.47 -23.12 28.30
C PRO A 3 31.36 -23.48 27.30
N ALA A 4 30.12 -23.18 27.67
CA ALA A 4 28.99 -23.23 26.76
C ALA A 4 29.13 -22.11 25.72
N LEU A 5 29.28 -22.48 24.44
CA LEU A 5 29.09 -21.57 23.32
C LEU A 5 27.63 -21.11 23.31
N LEU A 6 27.38 -19.87 23.74
CA LEU A 6 26.15 -19.15 23.46
C LEU A 6 26.22 -18.65 22.02
N LEU A 7 25.65 -19.44 21.10
CA LEU A 7 25.42 -19.03 19.73
C LEU A 7 24.29 -18.01 19.72
N SER A 8 24.65 -16.73 19.66
CA SER A 8 23.70 -15.62 19.49
C SER A 8 23.04 -15.75 18.11
N LEU A 9 21.83 -16.30 18.06
CA LEU A 9 20.96 -16.18 16.91
C LEU A 9 20.56 -14.70 16.77
N VAL A 10 21.31 -13.94 15.98
CA VAL A 10 20.82 -12.71 15.39
C VAL A 10 19.76 -13.14 14.38
N LEU A 11 18.48 -13.12 14.77
CA LEU A 11 17.39 -13.14 13.80
C LEU A 11 17.55 -11.88 12.95
N SER A 12 18.16 -12.01 11.77
CA SER A 12 18.03 -10.99 10.73
C SER A 12 16.55 -10.97 10.34
N GLN A 13 15.77 -10.04 10.92
CA GLN A 13 14.43 -9.78 10.43
C GLN A 13 14.59 -9.36 8.96
N ALA A 14 13.95 -10.10 8.05
CA ALA A 14 13.89 -9.67 6.67
C ALA A 14 13.31 -8.25 6.64
N PRO A 15 13.88 -7.34 5.84
CA PRO A 15 13.33 -5.99 5.72
C PRO A 15 11.86 -6.08 5.30
N ALA A 16 11.03 -5.18 5.81
CA ALA A 16 9.62 -5.12 5.44
C ALA A 16 9.50 -4.96 3.92
N GLU A 17 8.60 -5.73 3.31
CA GLU A 17 8.32 -5.58 1.88
C GLU A 17 7.82 -4.16 1.61
N SER A 18 8.29 -3.58 0.50
CA SER A 18 7.94 -2.23 0.06
C SER A 18 7.69 -2.21 -1.43
N ILE A 19 6.87 -1.27 -1.88
CA ILE A 19 6.77 -0.88 -3.29
C ILE A 19 7.14 0.59 -3.41
N HIS A 20 7.68 1.00 -4.55
CA HIS A 20 8.02 2.37 -4.85
C HIS A 20 7.91 2.62 -6.36
N TYR A 21 7.59 3.86 -6.69
CA TYR A 21 7.56 4.36 -8.05
C TYR A 21 7.82 5.86 -7.99
N THR A 22 8.95 6.29 -8.57
CA THR A 22 9.41 7.66 -8.52
C THR A 22 9.95 8.11 -9.86
N ALA A 23 9.91 9.42 -10.09
CA ALA A 23 10.63 10.08 -11.17
C ALA A 23 10.95 11.53 -10.77
N PRO A 24 11.96 12.16 -11.37
CA PRO A 24 12.25 13.59 -11.17
C PRO A 24 11.01 14.45 -11.39
N ALA A 25 10.80 15.42 -10.51
CA ALA A 25 9.88 16.50 -10.80
C ALA A 25 10.45 17.32 -11.96
N SER A 26 9.71 17.44 -13.05
CA SER A 26 10.09 18.35 -14.13
C SER A 26 9.63 19.77 -13.79
N GLU A 27 10.49 20.76 -14.03
CA GLU A 27 10.19 22.18 -13.90
C GLU A 27 9.22 22.68 -14.98
N GLU A 28 9.14 21.98 -16.12
CA GLU A 28 8.19 22.30 -17.20
C GLU A 28 6.89 21.50 -17.03
N GLU A 29 5.77 22.22 -16.89
CA GLU A 29 4.45 21.64 -16.78
C GLU A 29 4.11 20.82 -18.05
N GLY A 30 3.99 19.50 -17.89
CA GLY A 30 3.68 18.56 -18.98
C GLY A 30 4.88 17.84 -19.59
N ALA A 31 6.12 18.22 -19.25
CA ALA A 31 7.30 17.46 -19.66
C ALA A 31 7.35 16.11 -18.92
N LYS A 32 7.41 15.02 -19.68
CA LYS A 32 7.51 13.65 -19.13
C LYS A 32 8.99 13.28 -18.98
N PRO A 33 9.42 12.74 -17.83
CA PRO A 33 10.79 12.27 -17.64
C PRO A 33 11.18 11.24 -18.71
N ALA A 34 12.47 11.19 -19.05
CA ALA A 34 13.02 10.09 -19.83
C ALA A 34 12.92 8.76 -19.05
N ALA A 35 12.86 7.63 -19.76
CA ALA A 35 12.59 6.32 -19.14
C ALA A 35 13.66 5.85 -18.15
N ASP A 36 14.88 6.36 -18.28
CA ASP A 36 16.01 6.15 -17.37
C ASP A 36 15.85 6.94 -16.06
N GLY A 37 15.14 8.07 -16.08
CA GLY A 37 14.83 8.88 -14.89
C GLY A 37 13.80 8.25 -13.95
N TYR A 38 13.12 7.17 -14.35
CA TYR A 38 12.21 6.46 -13.46
C TYR A 38 12.96 5.49 -12.55
N ASP A 39 12.56 5.46 -11.29
CA ASP A 39 12.98 4.46 -10.31
C ASP A 39 11.75 3.75 -9.75
N PHE A 40 11.82 2.43 -9.63
CA PHE A 40 10.66 1.61 -9.32
C PHE A 40 11.04 0.24 -8.81
N THR A 41 10.10 -0.40 -8.11
CA THR A 41 10.31 -1.74 -7.55
C THR A 41 10.62 -2.75 -8.64
N VAL A 42 11.76 -3.42 -8.48
CA VAL A 42 12.22 -4.49 -9.35
C VAL A 42 11.84 -5.83 -8.72
N TRP A 43 11.17 -6.68 -9.51
CA TRP A 43 10.75 -8.00 -9.07
C TRP A 43 11.78 -9.07 -9.42
N GLU A 44 12.45 -9.62 -8.41
CA GLU A 44 13.42 -10.68 -8.63
C GLU A 44 12.73 -12.04 -8.86
N PRO A 45 13.35 -12.94 -9.65
CA PRO A 45 12.85 -14.30 -9.81
C PRO A 45 12.65 -14.98 -8.46
N THR A 46 11.44 -15.54 -8.28
CA THR A 46 11.04 -16.19 -7.04
C THR A 46 11.24 -17.69 -7.12
N GLY A 47 11.66 -18.29 -6.00
CA GLY A 47 11.72 -19.75 -5.85
C GLY A 47 10.33 -20.41 -5.96
N LYS A 48 10.22 -21.69 -5.60
CA LYS A 48 9.00 -22.48 -5.83
C LYS A 48 7.71 -21.88 -5.26
N GLN A 49 7.79 -21.05 -4.23
CA GLN A 49 6.65 -20.33 -3.65
C GLN A 49 6.47 -18.96 -4.33
N ALA A 50 5.26 -18.70 -4.83
CA ALA A 50 4.88 -17.38 -5.30
C ALA A 50 4.94 -16.39 -4.12
N LYS A 51 5.65 -15.26 -4.32
CA LYS A 51 5.69 -14.14 -3.38
C LYS A 51 5.03 -12.88 -3.93
N HIS A 52 4.53 -12.95 -5.16
CA HIS A 52 3.98 -11.82 -5.88
C HIS A 52 2.57 -12.13 -6.35
N PHE A 53 1.80 -11.06 -6.49
CA PHE A 53 0.41 -11.08 -6.87
C PHE A 53 0.17 -10.08 -7.99
N ILE A 54 -0.90 -10.29 -8.73
CA ILE A 54 -1.41 -9.29 -9.66
C ILE A 54 -2.19 -8.24 -8.88
N GLY A 55 -1.74 -6.99 -8.87
CA GLY A 55 -2.35 -5.88 -8.14
C GLY A 55 -3.34 -5.04 -8.95
N VAL A 56 -3.78 -5.53 -10.11
CA VAL A 56 -4.83 -4.90 -10.95
C VAL A 56 -5.83 -5.96 -11.39
N ASP A 57 -7.06 -5.55 -11.70
CA ASP A 57 -8.02 -6.49 -12.29
C ASP A 57 -7.82 -6.57 -13.79
N GLU A 58 -8.12 -7.75 -14.34
CA GLU A 58 -8.03 -8.04 -15.76
C GLU A 58 -6.64 -7.75 -16.38
N ALA A 59 -5.56 -8.14 -15.70
CA ALA A 59 -4.21 -7.98 -16.22
C ALA A 59 -3.93 -8.95 -17.38
N ASN A 60 -3.56 -8.43 -18.55
CA ASN A 60 -3.22 -9.28 -19.69
C ASN A 60 -1.86 -9.95 -19.50
N LEU A 61 -1.85 -11.29 -19.54
CA LEU A 61 -0.65 -12.11 -19.67
C LEU A 61 -0.37 -12.31 -21.16
N ARG A 62 0.83 -11.96 -21.63
CA ARG A 62 1.15 -11.92 -23.07
C ARG A 62 2.20 -12.94 -23.49
N GLU A 63 2.20 -13.34 -24.76
CA GLU A 63 3.21 -14.25 -25.31
C GLU A 63 4.59 -13.60 -25.41
N THR A 64 4.63 -12.30 -25.72
CA THR A 64 5.85 -11.50 -25.87
C THR A 64 5.87 -10.31 -24.90
N PRO A 65 7.05 -9.80 -24.50
CA PRO A 65 7.20 -8.66 -23.60
C PRO A 65 6.95 -7.32 -24.32
N THR A 66 5.75 -7.16 -24.88
CA THR A 66 5.34 -5.97 -25.65
C THR A 66 3.86 -5.67 -25.41
N ALA A 67 3.49 -4.39 -25.46
CA ALA A 67 2.10 -3.96 -25.23
C ALA A 67 1.12 -4.50 -26.28
N ASP A 68 1.60 -4.75 -27.50
CA ASP A 68 0.81 -5.27 -28.63
C ASP A 68 0.96 -6.79 -28.81
N GLY A 69 1.72 -7.46 -27.94
CA GLY A 69 1.92 -8.91 -27.99
C GLY A 69 0.61 -9.68 -27.81
N PRO A 70 0.44 -10.87 -28.42
CA PRO A 70 -0.76 -11.68 -28.25
C PRO A 70 -1.07 -11.95 -26.77
N VAL A 71 -2.33 -11.81 -26.38
CA VAL A 71 -2.79 -12.11 -25.01
C VAL A 71 -3.02 -13.61 -24.89
N VAL A 72 -2.27 -14.25 -23.98
CA VAL A 72 -2.41 -15.67 -23.62
C VAL A 72 -3.66 -15.87 -22.78
N THR A 73 -3.81 -15.04 -21.75
CA THR A 73 -4.95 -15.04 -20.83
C THR A 73 -5.02 -13.71 -20.08
N THR A 74 -6.09 -13.53 -19.31
CA THR A 74 -6.32 -12.37 -18.46
C THR A 74 -6.36 -12.82 -17.00
N LEU A 75 -5.57 -12.18 -16.16
CA LEU A 75 -5.40 -12.53 -14.75
C LEU A 75 -6.28 -11.64 -13.86
N PRO A 76 -7.00 -12.20 -12.88
CA PRO A 76 -7.79 -11.42 -11.94
C PRO A 76 -6.91 -10.69 -10.91
N LEU A 77 -7.47 -9.67 -10.28
CA LEU A 77 -6.84 -9.01 -9.13
C LEU A 77 -6.58 -10.03 -8.01
N GLY A 78 -5.36 -10.00 -7.48
CA GLY A 78 -4.88 -10.89 -6.43
C GLY A 78 -4.45 -12.27 -6.94
N ALA A 79 -4.40 -12.50 -8.26
CA ALA A 79 -3.87 -13.75 -8.81
C ALA A 79 -2.42 -13.99 -8.34
N ASN A 80 -2.16 -15.20 -7.84
CA ASN A 80 -0.84 -15.63 -7.40
C ASN A 80 0.07 -15.87 -8.61
N VAL A 81 1.24 -15.23 -8.64
CA VAL A 81 2.18 -15.41 -9.74
C VAL A 81 3.60 -15.62 -9.24
N ARG A 82 4.35 -16.45 -9.96
CA ARG A 82 5.79 -16.64 -9.75
C ARG A 82 6.55 -15.89 -10.82
N VAL A 83 7.42 -14.97 -10.43
CA VAL A 83 8.32 -14.29 -11.38
C VAL A 83 9.42 -15.28 -11.76
N LEU A 84 9.57 -15.52 -13.06
CA LEU A 84 10.57 -16.41 -13.64
C LEU A 84 11.76 -15.64 -14.18
N GLU A 85 11.48 -14.51 -14.83
CA GLU A 85 12.47 -13.73 -15.59
C GLU A 85 12.05 -12.27 -15.66
N ARG A 86 13.04 -11.37 -15.63
CA ARG A 86 12.87 -9.95 -15.93
C ARG A 86 13.42 -9.64 -17.31
N GLY A 87 12.63 -8.96 -18.13
CA GLY A 87 13.06 -8.42 -19.41
C GLY A 87 14.11 -7.33 -19.22
N GLN A 88 15.10 -7.27 -20.12
CA GLN A 88 16.26 -6.39 -19.96
C GLN A 88 15.93 -4.91 -20.15
N GLU A 89 14.99 -4.60 -21.03
CA GLU A 89 14.66 -3.23 -21.41
C GLU A 89 13.57 -2.64 -20.51
N ARG A 90 13.73 -1.35 -20.16
CA ARG A 90 12.63 -0.53 -19.64
C ARG A 90 11.78 -0.11 -20.82
N GLN A 91 10.47 -0.32 -20.72
CA GLN A 91 9.52 0.08 -21.74
C GLN A 91 8.49 1.03 -21.17
N LYS A 92 7.90 1.84 -22.04
CA LYS A 92 6.74 2.66 -21.72
C LYS A 92 5.48 1.98 -22.23
N VAL A 93 4.52 1.74 -21.34
CA VAL A 93 3.20 1.18 -21.68
C VAL A 93 2.13 2.12 -21.11
N GLY A 94 1.46 2.84 -22.00
CA GLY A 94 0.61 3.96 -21.61
C GLY A 94 1.42 5.04 -20.89
N GLU A 95 1.02 5.37 -19.66
CA GLU A 95 1.69 6.37 -18.80
C GLU A 95 2.73 5.77 -17.84
N TYR A 96 2.89 4.44 -17.86
CA TYR A 96 3.84 3.75 -17.00
C TYR A 96 5.16 3.46 -17.72
N VAL A 97 6.26 3.58 -16.99
CA VAL A 97 7.58 3.04 -17.35
C VAL A 97 7.93 1.90 -16.39
N ASN A 98 8.26 0.73 -16.90
CA ASN A 98 8.67 -0.45 -16.12
C ASN A 98 9.35 -1.50 -17.01
N HIS A 99 9.77 -2.63 -16.43
CA HIS A 99 10.16 -3.83 -17.16
C HIS A 99 8.96 -4.74 -17.42
N TRP A 100 9.10 -5.61 -18.42
CA TRP A 100 8.25 -6.80 -18.55
C TRP A 100 8.81 -7.94 -17.70
N TYR A 101 7.92 -8.73 -17.11
CA TYR A 101 8.29 -9.87 -16.28
C TYR A 101 7.60 -11.11 -16.80
N ARG A 102 8.39 -12.15 -17.08
CA ARG A 102 7.85 -13.45 -17.40
C ARG A 102 7.40 -14.10 -16.10
N VAL A 103 6.13 -14.45 -16.04
CA VAL A 103 5.52 -15.05 -14.87
C VAL A 103 4.93 -16.41 -15.19
N GLU A 104 4.84 -17.21 -14.13
CA GLU A 104 4.04 -18.42 -14.10
C GLU A 104 2.80 -18.16 -13.24
N TYR A 105 1.63 -18.43 -13.81
CA TYR A 105 0.34 -18.36 -13.15
C TYR A 105 -0.23 -19.76 -13.01
N PHE A 106 -0.69 -20.09 -11.80
CA PHE A 106 -1.43 -21.30 -11.52
C PHE A 106 -2.89 -20.91 -11.33
N ASP A 107 -3.77 -21.40 -12.19
CA ASP A 107 -5.22 -21.24 -12.02
C ASP A 107 -5.69 -22.13 -10.87
N THR A 108 -5.37 -21.73 -9.65
CA THR A 108 -5.94 -22.36 -8.47
C THR A 108 -7.37 -21.83 -8.38
N LYS A 109 -8.36 -22.61 -8.84
CA LYS A 109 -9.80 -22.32 -8.65
C LYS A 109 -10.21 -22.34 -7.17
N GLY A 110 -9.59 -21.49 -6.36
CA GLY A 110 -9.82 -21.39 -4.92
C GLY A 110 -9.23 -22.54 -4.08
N THR A 111 -8.48 -23.48 -4.65
CA THR A 111 -7.77 -24.54 -3.89
C THR A 111 -6.26 -24.36 -3.98
N PRO A 112 -5.61 -23.82 -2.93
CA PRO A 112 -4.16 -23.55 -2.92
C PRO A 112 -3.25 -24.77 -3.12
N ASP A 113 -3.78 -25.99 -2.98
CA ASP A 113 -2.97 -27.22 -2.83
C ASP A 113 -3.14 -28.27 -3.95
N THR A 114 -3.97 -28.04 -4.96
CA THR A 114 -4.11 -28.96 -6.11
C THR A 114 -3.29 -28.45 -7.29
N ASN A 115 -2.02 -28.86 -7.35
CA ASN A 115 -1.09 -28.59 -8.47
C ASN A 115 -1.45 -29.31 -9.79
N ASP A 116 -2.73 -29.63 -10.01
CA ASP A 116 -3.16 -30.45 -11.14
C ASP A 116 -3.35 -29.65 -12.44
N ASP A 117 -3.49 -28.32 -12.34
CA ASP A 117 -3.61 -27.46 -13.51
C ASP A 117 -2.22 -27.06 -14.04
N ALA A 118 -2.01 -27.26 -15.34
CA ALA A 118 -0.78 -26.88 -16.00
C ALA A 118 -0.55 -25.37 -15.88
N PRO A 119 0.65 -24.91 -15.45
CA PRO A 119 0.91 -23.50 -15.30
C PRO A 119 0.82 -22.76 -16.63
N VAL A 120 0.13 -21.63 -16.62
CA VAL A 120 0.13 -20.70 -17.76
C VAL A 120 1.31 -19.76 -17.61
N ARG A 121 2.08 -19.59 -18.69
CA ARG A 121 3.27 -18.72 -18.70
C ARG A 121 3.10 -17.62 -19.72
N GLY A 122 3.61 -16.45 -19.39
CA GLY A 122 3.66 -15.31 -20.29
C GLY A 122 4.28 -14.10 -19.61
N TRP A 123 4.13 -12.94 -20.22
CA TRP A 123 4.71 -11.68 -19.79
C TRP A 123 3.63 -10.74 -19.25
N VAL A 124 3.88 -10.16 -18.08
CA VAL A 124 3.10 -9.07 -17.49
C VAL A 124 3.98 -7.83 -17.34
N PHE A 125 3.36 -6.66 -17.35
CA PHE A 125 4.10 -5.41 -17.17
C PHE A 125 4.29 -5.13 -15.67
N GLY A 126 5.50 -4.71 -15.25
CA GLY A 126 5.90 -4.76 -13.84
C GLY A 126 5.07 -3.91 -12.88
N ASN A 127 4.37 -2.88 -13.36
CA ASN A 127 3.47 -2.06 -12.54
C ASN A 127 2.20 -2.81 -12.08
N THR A 128 1.89 -3.96 -12.69
CA THR A 128 0.76 -4.80 -12.29
C THR A 128 1.13 -5.78 -11.17
N LEU A 129 2.40 -5.91 -10.83
CA LEU A 129 2.86 -6.81 -9.78
C LEU A 129 2.88 -6.11 -8.42
N THR A 130 2.66 -6.88 -7.36
CA THR A 130 2.71 -6.39 -5.98
C THR A 130 3.05 -7.54 -5.03
N PRO A 131 3.74 -7.28 -3.90
CA PRO A 131 3.86 -8.25 -2.82
C PRO A 131 2.61 -8.20 -1.90
N PHE A 132 1.76 -7.18 -2.05
CA PHE A 132 0.68 -6.92 -1.12
C PHE A 132 -0.65 -7.48 -1.61
N ARG A 133 -1.09 -8.55 -0.95
CA ARG A 133 -2.41 -9.14 -1.09
C ARG A 133 -2.98 -9.46 0.28
N PHE A 134 -4.17 -8.94 0.55
CA PHE A 134 -4.88 -9.17 1.81
C PHE A 134 -6.27 -9.70 1.51
N GLU A 135 -6.65 -10.77 2.19
CA GLU A 135 -8.02 -11.29 2.21
C GLU A 135 -8.65 -10.97 3.56
N ALA A 136 -9.79 -10.29 3.55
CA ALA A 136 -10.56 -10.02 4.76
C ALA A 136 -12.02 -9.71 4.40
N ASP A 137 -12.91 -9.87 5.37
CA ASP A 137 -14.30 -9.42 5.33
C ASP A 137 -14.34 -7.91 5.62
N PHE A 138 -13.99 -7.10 4.62
CA PHE A 138 -13.78 -5.67 4.76
C PHE A 138 -15.10 -4.93 5.02
N ASP A 139 -16.21 -5.38 4.46
CA ASP A 139 -17.51 -4.75 4.61
C ASP A 139 -18.40 -5.37 5.71
N GLY A 140 -18.02 -6.55 6.23
CA GLY A 140 -18.70 -7.23 7.34
C GLY A 140 -19.88 -8.11 6.90
N ASP A 141 -19.96 -8.51 5.63
CA ASP A 141 -21.03 -9.34 5.09
C ASP A 141 -20.74 -10.86 5.14
N GLY A 142 -19.52 -11.22 5.53
CA GLY A 142 -19.01 -12.58 5.71
C GLY A 142 -18.31 -13.18 4.48
N GLU A 143 -18.25 -12.46 3.37
CA GLU A 143 -17.41 -12.78 2.21
C GLU A 143 -15.98 -12.25 2.42
N LEU A 144 -15.01 -12.77 1.67
CA LEU A 144 -13.63 -12.30 1.75
C LEU A 144 -13.30 -11.50 0.50
N GLU A 145 -13.16 -10.19 0.64
CA GLU A 145 -12.67 -9.33 -0.42
C GLU A 145 -11.14 -9.42 -0.50
N VAL A 146 -10.63 -9.18 -1.71
CA VAL A 146 -9.20 -9.16 -1.97
C VAL A 146 -8.73 -7.72 -2.13
N ALA A 147 -7.86 -7.26 -1.23
CA ALA A 147 -7.20 -5.97 -1.33
C ALA A 147 -5.76 -6.12 -1.84
N THR A 148 -5.37 -5.29 -2.80
CA THR A 148 -3.99 -5.19 -3.32
C THR A 148 -3.54 -3.74 -3.36
N VAL A 149 -2.23 -3.51 -3.36
CA VAL A 149 -1.66 -2.16 -3.44
C VAL A 149 -0.63 -2.09 -4.57
N VAL A 150 -0.78 -1.11 -5.45
CA VAL A 150 0.14 -0.83 -6.56
C VAL A 150 0.46 0.65 -6.65
N MET A 151 1.47 1.01 -7.42
CA MET A 151 1.72 2.41 -7.76
C MET A 151 0.99 2.78 -9.05
N SER A 152 0.31 3.91 -9.06
CA SER A 152 -0.37 4.44 -10.24
C SER A 152 0.57 5.23 -11.15
N ALA A 153 0.15 5.48 -12.39
CA ALA A 153 0.95 6.23 -13.36
C ALA A 153 1.09 7.72 -13.00
N ASP A 154 0.18 8.25 -12.19
CA ASP A 154 0.23 9.58 -11.58
C ASP A 154 0.96 9.58 -10.23
N PHE A 155 1.77 8.55 -9.97
CA PHE A 155 2.65 8.45 -8.81
C PHE A 155 1.91 8.45 -7.47
N LYS A 156 0.70 7.89 -7.44
CA LYS A 156 -0.08 7.66 -6.21
C LYS A 156 0.03 6.22 -5.74
N ILE A 157 -0.16 6.01 -4.45
CA ILE A 157 -0.28 4.68 -3.87
C ILE A 157 -1.74 4.27 -4.01
N ARG A 158 -2.03 3.32 -4.90
CA ARG A 158 -3.39 2.89 -5.22
C ARG A 158 -3.73 1.61 -4.47
N VAL A 159 -4.69 1.70 -3.56
CA VAL A 159 -5.33 0.54 -2.93
C VAL A 159 -6.53 0.13 -3.76
N ARG A 160 -6.61 -1.15 -4.12
CA ARG A 160 -7.72 -1.73 -4.87
C ARG A 160 -8.36 -2.84 -4.07
N VAL A 161 -9.68 -2.89 -4.06
CA VAL A 161 -10.47 -3.93 -3.36
C VAL A 161 -11.39 -4.59 -4.36
N LEU A 162 -11.25 -5.91 -4.51
CA LEU A 162 -12.09 -6.76 -5.36
C LEU A 162 -13.21 -7.40 -4.54
N GLU A 163 -14.42 -7.24 -5.06
CA GLU A 163 -15.67 -7.81 -4.59
C GLU A 163 -15.97 -9.12 -5.33
N PRO A 164 -15.81 -10.30 -4.70
CA PRO A 164 -15.77 -11.58 -5.41
C PRO A 164 -17.08 -11.96 -6.10
N ASN A 165 -18.23 -11.60 -5.53
CA ASN A 165 -19.55 -12.03 -6.03
C ASN A 165 -20.31 -10.96 -6.84
N VAL A 166 -19.65 -9.84 -7.17
CA VAL A 166 -20.21 -8.86 -8.10
C VAL A 166 -19.86 -9.23 -9.54
N LYS A 167 -20.89 -9.23 -10.41
CA LYS A 167 -20.74 -9.57 -11.82
C LYS A 167 -19.78 -8.59 -12.53
N PRO A 168 -18.93 -9.07 -13.46
CA PRO A 168 -18.16 -8.21 -14.34
C PRO A 168 -19.04 -7.19 -15.09
N PRO A 169 -18.53 -5.98 -15.41
CA PRO A 169 -17.15 -5.52 -15.22
C PRO A 169 -16.91 -4.73 -13.91
N ARG A 170 -17.90 -4.62 -13.02
CA ARG A 170 -17.87 -3.67 -11.89
C ARG A 170 -17.59 -4.34 -10.55
N ARG A 171 -16.44 -5.01 -10.44
CA ARG A 171 -16.08 -5.73 -9.21
C ARG A 171 -14.93 -5.13 -8.41
N VAL A 172 -14.30 -4.05 -8.88
CA VAL A 172 -13.17 -3.43 -8.18
C VAL A 172 -13.44 -1.99 -7.81
N SER A 173 -13.16 -1.67 -6.54
CA SER A 173 -13.14 -0.32 -5.99
C SER A 173 -11.68 0.12 -5.81
N SER A 174 -11.39 1.41 -5.94
CA SER A 174 -10.03 1.92 -5.80
C SER A 174 -10.00 3.25 -5.07
N VAL A 175 -8.92 3.49 -4.33
CA VAL A 175 -8.63 4.76 -3.70
C VAL A 175 -7.12 5.02 -3.75
N ASP A 176 -6.77 6.29 -3.96
CA ASP A 176 -5.39 6.73 -4.09
C ASP A 176 -4.97 7.50 -2.84
N LEU A 177 -3.74 7.27 -2.39
CA LEU A 177 -3.05 8.06 -1.38
C LEU A 177 -1.85 8.77 -2.01
N THR A 178 -1.47 9.91 -1.45
CA THR A 178 -0.30 10.66 -1.91
C THR A 178 0.93 10.20 -1.13
N PRO A 179 1.99 9.69 -1.79
CA PRO A 179 3.27 9.44 -1.12
C PRO A 179 3.84 10.71 -0.49
N SER A 180 4.55 10.55 0.63
CA SER A 180 5.27 11.63 1.30
C SER A 180 6.55 12.04 0.56
N GLY A 181 7.06 13.25 0.84
CA GLY A 181 8.37 13.71 0.38
C GLY A 181 8.45 14.30 -1.03
N GLN A 182 7.34 14.39 -1.77
CA GLN A 182 7.37 14.83 -3.17
C GLN A 182 7.91 16.25 -3.36
N GLY A 183 7.47 17.18 -2.51
CA GLY A 183 7.90 18.58 -2.58
C GLY A 183 9.37 18.76 -2.19
N TYR A 184 9.79 18.14 -1.09
CA TYR A 184 11.15 18.28 -0.56
C TYR A 184 12.20 17.63 -1.46
N LEU A 185 11.92 16.42 -1.96
CA LEU A 185 12.88 15.66 -2.76
C LEU A 185 12.93 16.10 -4.23
N SER A 186 12.06 17.02 -4.65
CA SER A 186 11.90 17.36 -6.07
C SER A 186 11.64 16.11 -6.92
N VAL A 187 10.84 15.16 -6.40
CA VAL A 187 10.42 13.94 -7.10
C VAL A 187 8.91 13.81 -7.09
N LYS A 188 8.37 13.11 -8.08
CA LYS A 188 7.02 12.58 -8.04
C LYS A 188 7.06 11.18 -7.46
N GLY A 189 6.09 10.81 -6.64
CA GLY A 189 5.98 9.47 -6.08
C GLY A 189 6.71 9.27 -4.77
N GLY A 190 6.94 8.00 -4.41
CA GLY A 190 7.64 7.64 -3.18
C GLY A 190 7.49 6.15 -2.87
N PRO A 191 8.05 5.66 -1.75
CA PRO A 191 7.85 4.30 -1.29
C PRO A 191 6.55 4.14 -0.49
N ALA A 192 6.09 2.90 -0.40
CA ALA A 192 4.99 2.46 0.43
C ALA A 192 5.28 1.09 1.03
N THR A 193 5.06 0.95 2.34
CA THR A 193 4.93 -0.34 3.03
C THR A 193 3.47 -0.51 3.45
N VAL A 194 2.99 -1.75 3.47
CA VAL A 194 1.56 -2.00 3.65
C VAL A 194 1.32 -3.16 4.61
N ARG A 195 0.30 -3.03 5.46
CA ARG A 195 -0.18 -4.11 6.33
C ARG A 195 -1.68 -4.10 6.51
N LEU A 196 -2.25 -5.26 6.83
CA LEU A 196 -3.65 -5.39 7.24
C LEU A 196 -3.81 -5.10 8.74
N VAL A 197 -4.68 -4.17 9.09
CA VAL A 197 -5.19 -4.00 10.46
C VAL A 197 -6.49 -4.78 10.58
N ALA A 198 -6.47 -5.86 11.36
CA ALA A 198 -7.62 -6.74 11.50
C ALA A 198 -8.83 -6.07 12.17
N ALA A 199 -10.04 -6.54 11.84
CA ALA A 199 -11.30 -6.07 12.42
C ALA A 199 -11.32 -6.13 13.96
N LYS A 200 -10.72 -7.17 14.56
CA LYS A 200 -10.61 -7.30 16.02
C LYS A 200 -9.86 -6.14 16.68
N THR A 201 -8.99 -5.46 15.93
CA THR A 201 -8.18 -4.33 16.40
C THR A 201 -8.92 -3.02 16.13
N ALA A 202 -9.40 -2.79 14.90
CA ALA A 202 -9.93 -1.50 14.47
C ALA A 202 -11.45 -1.37 14.48
N GLY A 203 -12.19 -2.46 14.64
CA GLY A 203 -13.67 -2.51 14.52
C GLY A 203 -14.17 -2.77 13.09
N LEU A 204 -13.26 -2.78 12.12
CA LEU A 204 -13.39 -3.21 10.73
C LEU A 204 -11.97 -3.48 10.17
N PRO A 205 -11.78 -4.31 9.13
CA PRO A 205 -10.47 -4.44 8.49
C PRO A 205 -10.07 -3.13 7.80
N LEU A 206 -8.79 -2.77 7.92
CA LEU A 206 -8.20 -1.61 7.24
C LEU A 206 -6.91 -2.01 6.56
N VAL A 207 -6.66 -1.48 5.37
CA VAL A 207 -5.32 -1.51 4.75
C VAL A 207 -4.55 -0.29 5.25
N GLN A 208 -3.53 -0.50 6.08
CA GLN A 208 -2.62 0.56 6.50
C GLN A 208 -1.48 0.67 5.48
N VAL A 209 -1.27 1.89 4.99
CA VAL A 209 -0.25 2.26 4.01
C VAL A 209 0.67 3.29 4.66
N ASP A 210 1.94 2.96 4.81
CA ASP A 210 2.95 3.86 5.37
C ASP A 210 3.90 4.30 4.24
N SER A 211 4.07 5.61 4.06
CA SER A 211 5.00 6.23 3.10
C SER A 211 6.02 7.05 3.87
N ALA A 212 7.29 6.63 3.82
CA ALA A 212 8.40 7.27 4.51
C ALA A 212 9.65 7.17 3.62
N PRO A 213 9.83 8.08 2.65
CA PRO A 213 11.06 8.17 1.87
C PRO A 213 12.29 8.42 2.76
N GLU A 214 13.38 7.69 2.53
CA GLU A 214 14.58 7.78 3.38
C GLU A 214 15.26 9.15 3.34
N ALA A 215 15.15 9.86 2.22
CA ALA A 215 15.90 11.08 1.96
C ALA A 215 15.27 12.36 2.53
N CYS A 216 14.06 12.30 3.07
CA CYS A 216 13.40 13.45 3.68
C CYS A 216 12.57 12.99 4.87
N GLY A 217 12.67 13.68 6.00
CA GLY A 217 11.97 13.29 7.22
C GLY A 217 10.43 13.24 7.09
N ASP A 218 9.85 13.68 5.97
CA ASP A 218 8.41 13.58 5.72
C ASP A 218 7.93 12.13 5.73
N PHE A 219 6.84 11.88 6.45
CA PHE A 219 6.17 10.59 6.43
C PHE A 219 4.65 10.73 6.51
N SER A 220 3.94 9.72 6.04
CA SER A 220 2.50 9.61 6.14
C SER A 220 2.06 8.18 6.39
N THR A 221 0.99 8.02 7.18
CA THR A 221 0.23 6.79 7.32
C THR A 221 -1.20 7.04 6.88
N GLY A 222 -1.64 6.34 5.85
CA GLY A 222 -3.04 6.25 5.48
C GLY A 222 -3.67 4.93 5.90
N TYR A 223 -4.90 4.99 6.36
CA TYR A 223 -5.74 3.82 6.60
C TYR A 223 -6.85 3.81 5.55
N VAL A 224 -6.97 2.73 4.79
CA VAL A 224 -8.04 2.55 3.80
C VAL A 224 -9.08 1.58 4.33
N SER A 225 -10.34 2.00 4.30
CA SER A 225 -11.50 1.15 4.53
C SER A 225 -12.18 0.79 3.22
N TYR A 226 -12.98 -0.27 3.23
CA TYR A 226 -13.94 -0.58 2.18
C TYR A 226 -15.29 -0.81 2.85
N THR A 227 -16.35 -0.21 2.29
CA THR A 227 -17.70 -0.30 2.86
C THR A 227 -18.72 -0.39 1.74
N VAL A 228 -19.70 -1.28 1.90
CA VAL A 228 -20.83 -1.39 0.99
C VAL A 228 -22.00 -0.53 1.49
N PRO A 229 -22.58 0.34 0.64
CA PRO A 229 -23.73 1.15 1.03
C PRO A 229 -24.91 0.30 1.55
N GLY A 230 -25.21 0.44 2.84
CA GLY A 230 -26.29 -0.30 3.50
C GLY A 230 -26.05 -1.81 3.60
N ASN A 231 -24.79 -2.26 3.50
CA ASN A 231 -24.38 -3.67 3.60
C ASN A 231 -25.19 -4.59 2.68
N LYS A 232 -25.46 -4.13 1.45
CA LYS A 232 -26.23 -4.87 0.45
C LYS A 232 -25.33 -5.86 -0.29
N LYS A 233 -25.56 -7.15 -0.11
CA LYS A 233 -24.85 -8.21 -0.84
C LYS A 233 -24.93 -8.02 -2.35
N GLY A 234 -23.84 -8.31 -3.06
CA GLY A 234 -23.77 -8.20 -4.52
C GLY A 234 -23.77 -6.76 -5.04
N VAL A 235 -23.44 -5.78 -4.20
CA VAL A 235 -23.22 -4.38 -4.59
C VAL A 235 -21.76 -4.03 -4.38
N LEU A 236 -21.12 -3.45 -5.40
CA LEU A 236 -19.76 -2.95 -5.27
C LEU A 236 -19.69 -1.86 -4.19
N GLY A 237 -18.84 -2.10 -3.18
CA GLY A 237 -18.54 -1.13 -2.14
C GLY A 237 -17.57 -0.04 -2.59
N LYS A 238 -17.28 0.87 -1.67
CA LYS A 238 -16.38 2.00 -1.91
C LYS A 238 -15.17 1.93 -1.00
N ALA A 239 -13.99 1.83 -1.61
CA ALA A 239 -12.72 2.07 -0.93
C ALA A 239 -12.60 3.57 -0.60
N LYS A 240 -12.16 3.90 0.63
CA LYS A 240 -12.04 5.27 1.11
C LYS A 240 -10.79 5.41 1.97
N VAL A 241 -10.15 6.58 1.92
CA VAL A 241 -9.18 6.97 2.95
C VAL A 241 -9.97 7.20 4.23
N ALA A 242 -9.83 6.28 5.18
CA ALA A 242 -10.53 6.28 6.45
C ALA A 242 -9.88 7.23 7.45
N LEU A 243 -8.56 7.34 7.43
CA LEU A 243 -7.77 8.26 8.23
C LEU A 243 -6.44 8.50 7.52
N GLU A 244 -5.94 9.73 7.50
CA GLU A 244 -4.61 10.06 7.01
C GLU A 244 -3.89 10.87 8.07
N LEU A 245 -2.68 10.45 8.40
CA LEU A 245 -1.80 11.10 9.35
C LEU A 245 -0.48 11.39 8.64
N ALA A 246 0.05 12.58 8.83
CA ALA A 246 1.36 12.97 8.33
C ALA A 246 2.19 13.57 9.47
N GLY A 247 3.49 13.58 9.27
CA GLY A 247 4.47 14.17 10.18
C GLY A 247 5.80 14.41 9.48
N LEU A 248 6.68 15.09 10.20
CA LEU A 248 8.08 15.31 9.82
C LEU A 248 8.98 14.57 10.81
N SER A 249 10.12 14.07 10.37
CA SER A 249 11.13 13.41 11.19
C SER A 249 12.50 13.91 10.73
N ASP A 250 12.72 15.22 10.83
CA ASP A 250 13.92 15.88 10.34
C ASP A 250 14.47 16.89 11.37
N ALA A 251 15.62 16.57 11.96
CA ALA A 251 16.16 17.36 13.06
C ALA A 251 16.35 18.84 12.66
N PRO A 252 16.00 19.80 13.55
CA PRO A 252 15.58 19.61 14.95
C PRO A 252 14.08 19.30 15.14
N ASN A 253 13.28 19.31 14.06
CA ASN A 253 11.82 19.22 14.12
C ASN A 253 11.32 17.79 13.87
N TYR A 254 10.55 17.24 14.80
CA TYR A 254 9.97 15.92 14.60
C TYR A 254 8.54 15.79 15.12
N SER A 255 7.80 14.91 14.48
CA SER A 255 6.43 14.55 14.75
C SER A 255 6.36 13.05 14.98
N GLU A 256 5.62 12.66 16.00
CA GLU A 256 5.27 11.26 16.25
C GLU A 256 3.77 11.16 16.48
N TYR A 257 3.16 10.04 16.09
CA TYR A 257 1.79 9.74 16.48
C TYR A 257 1.61 8.31 16.94
N LYS A 258 0.64 8.13 17.84
CA LYS A 258 0.14 6.84 18.27
C LYS A 258 -1.35 6.74 18.01
N VAL A 259 -1.74 5.75 17.22
CA VAL A 259 -3.15 5.42 16.96
C VAL A 259 -3.59 4.31 17.92
N SER A 260 -4.64 4.58 18.70
CA SER A 260 -5.25 3.63 19.62
C SER A 260 -6.70 3.35 19.22
N PHE A 261 -6.93 2.22 18.58
CA PHE A 261 -8.26 1.80 18.13
C PHE A 261 -9.15 1.34 19.30
N GLN A 262 -10.45 1.60 19.15
CA GLN A 262 -11.52 1.24 20.08
C GLN A 262 -12.58 0.45 19.28
N PRO A 263 -12.34 -0.85 19.04
CA PRO A 263 -13.09 -1.63 18.04
C PRO A 263 -14.59 -1.73 18.37
N LYS A 264 -14.94 -1.88 19.66
CA LYS A 264 -16.34 -1.96 20.10
C LYS A 264 -17.11 -0.65 19.88
N GLN A 265 -16.42 0.48 19.98
CA GLN A 265 -16.99 1.82 19.78
C GLN A 265 -16.90 2.28 18.32
N LYS A 266 -16.26 1.49 17.45
CA LYS A 266 -15.84 1.89 16.08
C LYS A 266 -15.20 3.28 16.09
N GLY A 267 -14.29 3.50 17.04
CA GLY A 267 -13.59 4.77 17.22
C GLY A 267 -12.09 4.57 17.35
N LEU A 268 -11.36 5.67 17.39
CA LEU A 268 -9.93 5.67 17.70
C LEU A 268 -9.52 6.95 18.40
N THR A 269 -8.37 6.91 19.06
CA THR A 269 -7.70 8.10 19.59
C THR A 269 -6.34 8.21 18.89
N VAL A 270 -6.04 9.38 18.35
CA VAL A 270 -4.70 9.74 17.88
C VAL A 270 -4.07 10.63 18.94
N VAL A 271 -2.88 10.27 19.42
CA VAL A 271 -2.02 11.16 20.19
C VAL A 271 -0.89 11.58 19.29
N ARG A 272 -0.78 12.88 19.00
CA ARG A 272 0.30 13.48 18.21
C ARG A 272 1.23 14.24 19.14
N THR A 273 2.52 14.03 18.98
CA THR A 273 3.57 14.76 19.68
C THR A 273 4.42 15.46 18.63
N ASN A 274 4.52 16.79 18.71
CA ASN A 274 5.43 17.57 17.89
C ASN A 274 6.51 18.14 18.80
N THR A 275 7.73 18.12 18.31
CA THR A 275 8.87 18.81 18.90
C THR A 275 9.41 19.77 17.86
N GLU A 276 9.50 21.04 18.24
CA GLU A 276 9.97 22.13 17.40
C GLU A 276 11.06 22.89 18.12
N GLU A 277 12.09 23.33 17.42
CA GLU A 277 13.11 24.23 17.94
C GLU A 277 12.88 25.63 17.39
N ASP A 278 12.82 26.62 18.28
CA ASP A 278 12.63 28.01 17.89
C ASP A 278 13.96 28.68 17.45
N GLU A 279 13.87 29.93 16.96
CA GLU A 279 15.04 30.71 16.51
C GLU A 279 16.07 30.98 17.63
N SER A 280 15.75 30.67 18.89
CA SER A 280 16.63 30.80 20.05
C SER A 280 17.19 29.45 20.53
N GLU A 281 17.13 28.40 19.69
CA GLU A 281 17.56 27.02 20.01
C GLU A 281 16.77 26.41 21.19
N LYS A 282 15.59 26.95 21.51
CA LYS A 282 14.73 26.40 22.56
C LYS A 282 13.77 25.39 21.98
N THR A 283 13.87 24.16 22.48
CA THR A 283 12.95 23.08 22.13
C THR A 283 11.59 23.24 22.84
N THR A 284 10.51 23.24 22.07
CA THR A 284 9.13 23.17 22.56
C THR A 284 8.49 21.86 22.15
N LYS A 285 7.85 21.17 23.10
CA LYS A 285 7.13 19.92 22.87
C LYS A 285 5.64 20.12 23.08
N THR A 286 4.85 19.86 22.04
CA THR A 286 3.39 19.97 22.06
C THR A 286 2.77 18.59 21.90
N THR A 287 1.86 18.21 22.79
CA THR A 287 1.12 16.93 22.69
C THR A 287 -0.37 17.19 22.54
N GLU A 288 -0.96 16.67 21.46
CA GLU A 288 -2.38 16.78 21.15
C GLU A 288 -3.04 15.41 21.17
N ARG A 289 -4.27 15.33 21.67
CA ARG A 289 -5.05 14.10 21.70
C ARG A 289 -6.40 14.33 21.02
N THR A 290 -6.58 13.68 19.88
CA THR A 290 -7.81 13.79 19.07
C THR A 290 -8.56 12.47 19.08
N ARG A 291 -9.86 12.52 19.36
CA ARG A 291 -10.75 11.35 19.30
C ARG A 291 -11.49 11.35 17.99
N TYR A 292 -11.69 10.16 17.43
CA TYR A 292 -12.39 9.96 16.17
C TYR A 292 -13.45 8.87 16.30
N LYS A 293 -14.49 8.99 15.49
CA LYS A 293 -15.55 7.98 15.34
C LYS A 293 -15.70 7.64 13.86
N LEU A 294 -15.83 6.35 13.57
CA LEU A 294 -16.10 5.87 12.23
C LEU A 294 -17.53 6.23 11.81
N VAL A 295 -17.64 6.93 10.69
CA VAL A 295 -18.90 7.28 10.02
C VAL A 295 -18.70 6.99 8.53
N ASP A 296 -19.53 6.11 7.97
CA ASP A 296 -19.49 5.73 6.56
C ASP A 296 -18.09 5.34 6.05
N GLY A 297 -17.34 4.58 6.84
CA GLY A 297 -15.98 4.13 6.50
C GLY A 297 -14.89 5.19 6.72
N VAL A 298 -15.19 6.37 7.25
CA VAL A 298 -14.22 7.44 7.52
C VAL A 298 -14.21 7.80 9.01
N PHE A 299 -13.03 7.89 9.60
CA PHE A 299 -12.85 8.35 10.98
C PHE A 299 -12.97 9.87 11.01
N SER A 300 -14.07 10.36 11.56
CA SER A 300 -14.34 11.79 11.74
C SER A 300 -14.01 12.22 13.16
N GLU A 301 -13.37 13.38 13.31
CA GLU A 301 -13.04 13.94 14.62
C GLU A 301 -14.30 14.16 15.47
N VAL A 302 -14.23 13.72 16.71
CA VAL A 302 -15.23 13.99 17.74
C VAL A 302 -14.76 15.22 18.49
N LYS A 303 -15.29 16.39 18.15
CA LYS A 303 -15.01 17.62 18.90
C LYS A 303 -15.38 17.40 20.36
N PRO A 304 -14.46 17.61 21.32
CA PRO A 304 -14.80 17.55 22.73
C PRO A 304 -15.79 18.67 23.05
N ALA A 305 -16.72 18.39 23.95
CA ALA A 305 -17.44 19.44 24.66
C ALA A 305 -16.43 20.13 25.61
N GLY A 306 -15.63 21.05 25.07
CA GLY A 306 -14.72 21.90 25.84
C GLY A 306 -13.24 21.43 25.91
N SER A 307 -12.37 22.35 25.49
CA SER A 307 -10.97 22.56 25.92
C SER A 307 -9.87 21.61 25.40
N ALA A 308 -9.03 22.13 24.51
CA ALA A 308 -7.63 21.71 24.40
C ALA A 308 -6.84 22.34 25.54
N VAL A 309 -6.03 21.56 26.25
CA VAL A 309 -5.04 22.06 27.22
C VAL A 309 -3.69 21.89 26.56
N ALA A 310 -3.09 23.00 26.12
CA ALA A 310 -1.67 23.03 25.80
C ALA A 310 -0.90 22.98 27.13
N GLU A 311 -0.20 21.89 27.39
CA GLU A 311 0.68 21.77 28.54
C GLU A 311 2.10 22.13 28.06
N THR A 312 2.48 23.39 28.24
CA THR A 312 3.87 23.84 28.08
C THR A 312 4.65 23.40 29.32
N GLN A 313 5.58 22.47 29.17
CA GLN A 313 6.56 22.21 30.24
C GLN A 313 7.65 23.29 30.22
N PRO A 314 8.12 23.74 31.41
CA PRO A 314 9.11 24.80 31.57
C PRO A 314 10.50 24.42 31.04
#